data_AF-A0A060CID8-F1
#
_entry.id   AF-A0A060CID8-F1
#
_cell.length_a   1.000
_cell.length_b   1.000
_cell.length_c   1.000
_cell.angle_alpha   90.00
_cell.angle_beta   90.00
_cell.angle_gamma   90.00
#
_symmetry.space_group_name_H-M   'P 1'
#
loop_
_entity.id
_entity.type
_entity.pdbx_description
1 polymer ?
#
loop_
_entity_poly.entity_id
_entity_poly.type
_entity_poly.pdbx_seq_one_letter_code
_entity_poly.pdbx_strand_id
1 'polypeptide(L)'
;RDAIAITKIEDRNGNVVYEHQDNPTQVVDSDIAQAATEALETVVTSSSGTAHSMLSSITYDQPIAGKTGTSEDYRDLWFCGYTPQISVAIWLVTKMTQRSILTGAMGTLYNGMSYFAKFTN
;
A
#
# COMPACT_ATOMS: atom_id res chain seq x y z
N ARG A 1 15.11 2.71 -5.78
CA ARG A 1 14.72 3.90 -6.56
C ARG A 1 14.12 4.89 -5.59
N ASP A 2 14.24 6.18 -5.85
CA ASP A 2 13.68 7.21 -4.99
C ASP A 2 12.23 7.51 -5.37
N ALA A 3 11.41 7.90 -4.39
CA ALA A 3 10.08 8.41 -4.66
C ALA A 3 10.19 9.86 -5.15
N ILE A 4 9.82 10.11 -6.41
CA ILE A 4 9.89 11.45 -7.02
C ILE A 4 8.53 11.92 -7.52
N ALA A 5 8.27 13.22 -7.39
CA ALA A 5 7.07 13.87 -7.91
C ALA A 5 7.32 14.67 -9.20
N ILE A 6 8.59 14.99 -9.50
CA ILE A 6 8.98 15.81 -10.64
C ILE A 6 10.02 15.04 -11.44
N THR A 7 9.72 14.78 -12.72
CA THR A 7 10.64 14.10 -13.65
C THR A 7 11.50 15.09 -14.42
N LYS A 8 10.96 16.26 -14.79
CA LYS A 8 11.66 17.27 -15.58
C LYS A 8 11.11 18.68 -15.31
N ILE A 9 11.99 19.69 -15.34
CA ILE A 9 11.65 21.11 -15.33
C ILE A 9 12.34 21.77 -16.53
N GLU A 10 11.57 22.49 -17.34
CA GLU A 10 12.06 23.24 -18.49
C GLU A 10 11.74 24.74 -18.33
N ASP A 11 12.61 25.60 -18.83
CA ASP A 11 12.33 27.03 -18.93
C ASP A 11 11.42 27.35 -20.14
N ARG A 12 11.03 28.62 -20.29
CA ARG A 12 10.17 29.07 -21.41
C ARG A 12 10.78 28.91 -22.81
N ASN A 13 12.10 28.72 -22.87
CA ASN A 13 12.85 28.56 -24.11
C ASN A 13 13.12 27.08 -24.43
N GLY A 14 12.66 26.16 -23.57
CA GLY A 14 12.87 24.71 -23.72
C GLY A 14 14.20 24.21 -23.15
N ASN A 15 14.93 25.03 -22.38
CA ASN A 15 16.15 24.56 -21.73
C ASN A 15 15.81 23.72 -20.50
N VAL A 16 16.45 22.56 -20.37
CA VAL A 16 16.28 21.68 -19.21
C VAL A 16 16.99 22.29 -17.99
N VAL A 17 16.21 22.64 -16.97
CA VAL A 17 16.70 23.17 -15.68
C VAL A 17 16.95 22.03 -14.70
N TYR A 18 16.12 21.00 -14.77
CA TYR A 18 16.23 19.79 -13.95
C TYR A 18 15.68 18.62 -14.74
N GLU A 19 16.33 17.47 -14.61
CA GLU A 19 15.82 16.18 -15.08
C GLU A 19 16.26 15.12 -14.09
N HIS A 20 15.29 14.36 -13.58
CA HIS A 20 15.56 13.33 -12.60
C HIS A 20 16.42 12.22 -13.22
N GLN A 21 17.47 11.84 -12.51
CA GLN A 21 18.31 10.71 -12.87
C GLN A 21 18.06 9.58 -11.88
N ASP A 22 17.54 8.46 -12.39
CA ASP A 22 17.32 7.27 -11.60
C ASP A 22 18.67 6.65 -11.18
N ASN A 23 18.87 6.42 -9.89
CA ASN A 23 20.02 5.70 -9.36
C ASN A 23 19.56 4.57 -8.40
N PRO A 24 18.98 3.48 -8.92
CA PRO A 24 18.49 2.39 -8.09
C PRO A 24 19.63 1.69 -7.34
N THR A 25 19.42 1.43 -6.05
CA THR A 25 20.27 0.57 -5.24
C THR A 25 19.50 -0.67 -4.80
N GLN A 26 20.13 -1.84 -4.87
CA GLN A 26 19.59 -3.06 -4.27
C GLN A 26 19.86 -3.04 -2.77
N VAL A 27 18.80 -2.98 -1.96
CA VAL A 27 18.90 -2.87 -0.49
C VAL A 27 18.66 -4.20 0.23
N VAL A 28 18.06 -5.17 -0.47
CA VAL A 28 17.75 -6.52 0.02
C VAL A 28 18.00 -7.50 -1.12
N ASP A 29 18.50 -8.69 -0.81
CA ASP A 29 18.69 -9.75 -1.80
C ASP A 29 17.37 -10.22 -2.38
N SER A 30 17.37 -10.61 -3.66
CA SER A 30 16.17 -11.05 -4.38
C SER A 30 15.43 -12.17 -3.64
N ASP A 31 16.17 -13.13 -3.10
CA ASP A 31 15.60 -14.32 -2.46
C ASP A 31 14.93 -13.96 -1.13
N ILE A 32 15.49 -12.98 -0.41
CA ILE A 32 14.90 -12.45 0.83
C ILE A 32 13.65 -11.63 0.52
N ALA A 33 13.70 -10.79 -0.52
CA ALA A 33 12.55 -10.00 -0.96
C ALA A 33 11.40 -10.89 -1.46
N GLN A 34 11.72 -11.98 -2.15
CA GLN A 34 10.76 -12.98 -2.60
C GLN A 34 10.10 -13.68 -1.41
N ALA A 35 10.88 -14.18 -0.45
CA ALA A 35 10.35 -14.82 0.76
C ALA A 35 9.46 -13.86 1.58
N ALA A 36 9.84 -12.58 1.68
CA ALA A 36 9.02 -11.56 2.32
C ALA A 36 7.70 -11.33 1.55
N THR A 37 7.74 -11.32 0.22
CA THR A 37 6.55 -11.18 -0.62
C THR A 37 5.60 -12.36 -0.43
N GLU A 38 6.10 -13.59 -0.45
CA GLU A 38 5.28 -14.80 -0.21
C GLU A 38 4.59 -14.74 1.17
N ALA A 39 5.31 -14.32 2.20
CA ALA A 39 4.70 -14.11 3.52
C ALA A 39 3.61 -13.03 3.50
N LEU A 40 3.84 -11.92 2.81
CA LEU A 40 2.90 -10.81 2.70
C LEU A 40 1.69 -11.12 1.80
N GLU A 41 1.82 -12.02 0.82
CA GLU A 41 0.69 -12.52 0.04
C GLU A 41 -0.30 -13.27 0.96
N THR A 42 0.19 -14.04 1.93
CA THR A 42 -0.70 -14.77 2.86
C THR A 42 -1.60 -13.85 3.70
N VAL A 43 -1.20 -12.60 3.94
CA VAL A 43 -2.03 -11.61 4.65
C VAL A 43 -3.33 -11.33 3.89
N VAL A 44 -3.31 -11.49 2.57
CA VAL A 44 -4.43 -11.28 1.65
C VAL A 44 -5.07 -12.61 1.26
N THR A 45 -4.29 -13.63 0.92
CA THR A 45 -4.81 -14.87 0.32
C THR A 45 -5.30 -15.89 1.35
N SER A 46 -4.72 -15.93 2.55
CA SER A 46 -5.15 -16.84 3.61
C SER A 46 -6.52 -16.44 4.15
N SER A 47 -7.40 -17.41 4.39
CA SER A 47 -8.71 -17.17 5.03
C SER A 47 -8.62 -16.58 6.44
N SER A 48 -7.46 -16.71 7.09
CA SER A 48 -7.14 -16.10 8.38
C SER A 48 -6.33 -14.81 8.27
N GLY A 49 -6.00 -14.39 7.05
CA GLY A 49 -5.23 -13.19 6.77
C GLY A 49 -6.00 -11.92 7.14
N THR A 50 -5.32 -10.95 7.75
CA THR A 50 -5.96 -9.72 8.23
C THR A 50 -6.54 -8.84 7.11
N ALA A 51 -6.10 -9.03 5.86
CA ALA A 51 -6.60 -8.34 4.69
C ALA A 51 -7.47 -9.23 3.78
N HIS A 52 -7.79 -10.46 4.20
CA HIS A 52 -8.48 -11.45 3.37
C HIS A 52 -9.80 -10.95 2.78
N SER A 53 -10.54 -10.18 3.56
CA SER A 53 -11.82 -9.61 3.16
C SER A 53 -11.72 -8.72 1.91
N MET A 54 -10.56 -8.13 1.63
CA MET A 54 -10.34 -7.29 0.46
C MET A 54 -10.43 -8.05 -0.87
N LEU A 55 -10.21 -9.37 -0.87
CA LEU A 55 -10.28 -10.20 -2.09
C LEU A 55 -11.62 -10.05 -2.81
N SER A 56 -12.71 -9.82 -2.06
CA SER A 56 -14.04 -9.57 -2.62
C SER A 56 -14.12 -8.31 -3.51
N SER A 57 -13.18 -7.38 -3.36
CA SER A 57 -13.08 -6.14 -4.13
C SER A 57 -12.07 -6.24 -5.28
N ILE A 58 -11.28 -7.31 -5.37
CA ILE A 58 -10.29 -7.53 -6.43
C ILE A 58 -10.97 -8.18 -7.62
N THR A 59 -10.90 -7.54 -8.79
CA THR A 59 -11.56 -7.98 -10.03
C THR A 59 -10.59 -8.41 -11.13
N TYR A 60 -9.29 -8.46 -10.82
CA TYR A 60 -8.22 -8.73 -11.76
C TYR A 60 -7.33 -9.88 -11.27
N ASP A 61 -6.57 -10.46 -12.19
CA ASP A 61 -5.75 -11.65 -11.96
C ASP A 61 -4.26 -11.28 -11.93
N GLN A 62 -3.80 -10.73 -10.80
CA GLN A 62 -2.38 -10.46 -10.55
C GLN A 62 -2.07 -10.66 -9.05
N PRO A 63 -0.82 -11.01 -8.68
CA PRO A 63 -0.46 -11.20 -7.29
C PRO A 63 -0.54 -9.88 -6.50
N ILE A 64 -0.99 -9.99 -5.25
CA ILE A 64 -1.11 -8.88 -4.31
C ILE A 64 -0.46 -9.30 -2.99
N ALA A 65 0.49 -8.51 -2.54
CA ALA A 65 1.11 -8.64 -1.24
C ALA A 65 0.86 -7.37 -0.42
N GLY A 66 0.73 -7.50 0.90
CA GLY A 66 0.59 -6.32 1.73
C GLY A 66 0.53 -6.60 3.22
N LYS A 67 0.48 -5.53 4.00
CA LYS A 67 0.43 -5.58 5.45
C LYS A 67 -0.56 -4.58 6.02
N THR A 68 -1.32 -5.05 7.00
CA THR A 68 -2.15 -4.23 7.87
C THR A 68 -1.35 -3.64 9.02
N GLY A 69 -1.65 -2.40 9.38
CA GLY A 69 -1.12 -1.72 10.57
C GLY A 69 -2.25 -1.11 11.38
N THR A 70 -2.15 -1.16 12.71
CA THR A 70 -3.14 -0.57 13.62
C THR A 70 -2.40 -0.06 14.84
N SER A 71 -2.52 1.23 15.14
CA SER A 71 -1.98 1.81 16.37
C SER A 71 -2.93 1.61 17.56
N GLU A 72 -2.46 1.90 18.76
CA GLU A 72 -3.26 1.79 19.97
C GLU A 72 -4.54 2.63 19.87
N ASP A 73 -5.61 2.14 20.48
CA ASP A 73 -6.94 2.75 20.44
C ASP A 73 -7.47 2.99 19.01
N TYR A 74 -6.94 2.26 18.01
CA TYR A 74 -7.30 2.37 16.59
C TYR A 74 -7.12 3.76 15.99
N ARG A 75 -6.26 4.61 16.58
CA ARG A 75 -6.07 5.99 16.12
C ARG A 75 -5.61 6.06 14.68
N ASP A 76 -4.77 5.10 14.28
CA ASP A 76 -4.21 4.96 12.95
C ASP A 76 -4.48 3.56 12.42
N LEU A 77 -5.01 3.50 11.21
CA LEU A 77 -5.25 2.29 10.46
C LEU A 77 -4.49 2.40 9.15
N TRP A 78 -3.68 1.39 8.85
CA TRP A 78 -2.85 1.36 7.66
C TRP A 78 -3.11 0.09 6.87
N PHE A 79 -3.08 0.23 5.55
CA PHE A 79 -2.81 -0.87 4.64
C PHE A 79 -1.73 -0.43 3.66
N CYS A 80 -0.61 -1.14 3.66
CA CYS A 80 0.46 -0.95 2.67
C CYS A 80 0.51 -2.20 1.82
N GLY A 81 0.12 -2.08 0.54
CA GLY A 81 0.11 -3.19 -0.40
C GLY A 81 0.81 -2.85 -1.70
N TYR A 82 1.12 -3.89 -2.48
CA TYR A 82 1.74 -3.73 -3.78
C TYR A 82 1.36 -4.87 -4.72
N THR A 83 1.40 -4.57 -6.02
CA THR A 83 1.45 -5.51 -7.14
C THR A 83 2.83 -5.42 -7.80
N PRO A 84 3.15 -6.23 -8.82
CA PRO A 84 4.43 -6.11 -9.53
C PRO A 84 4.70 -4.73 -10.14
N GLN A 85 3.67 -3.91 -10.38
CA GLN A 85 3.75 -2.62 -11.08
C GLN A 85 3.64 -1.41 -10.16
N ILE A 86 2.91 -1.51 -9.04
CA ILE A 86 2.64 -0.35 -8.18
C ILE A 86 2.59 -0.73 -6.69
N SER A 87 3.07 0.17 -5.84
CA SER A 87 2.89 0.14 -4.39
C SER A 87 1.94 1.24 -3.94
N VAL A 88 0.99 0.92 -3.05
CA VAL A 88 0.00 1.85 -2.52
C VAL A 88 -0.05 1.73 -1.00
N ALA A 89 0.07 2.87 -0.32
CA ALA A 89 -0.14 2.98 1.12
C ALA A 89 -1.42 3.79 1.39
N ILE A 90 -2.31 3.22 2.20
CA ILE A 90 -3.57 3.82 2.62
C ILE A 90 -3.50 4.03 4.13
N TRP A 91 -3.73 5.26 4.56
CA TRP A 91 -3.81 5.65 5.95
C TRP A 91 -5.18 6.21 6.25
N LEU A 92 -5.81 5.69 7.30
CA LEU A 92 -7.08 6.18 7.81
C LEU A 92 -6.91 6.54 9.28
N VAL A 93 -7.37 7.74 9.61
CA VAL A 93 -7.37 8.26 10.98
C VAL A 93 -8.80 8.26 11.48
N THR A 94 -9.01 7.70 12.67
CA THR A 94 -10.30 7.82 13.36
C THR A 94 -10.24 8.94 14.38
N LYS A 95 -11.33 9.73 14.47
CA LYS A 95 -11.55 10.69 15.56
C LYS A 95 -12.50 10.14 16.63
N MET A 96 -12.78 8.83 16.62
CA MET A 96 -13.77 8.22 17.51
C MET A 96 -13.31 8.20 18.98
N THR A 97 -14.23 8.54 19.90
CA THR A 97 -14.02 8.40 21.34
C THR A 97 -14.21 6.93 21.78
N GLN A 98 -13.64 6.57 22.93
CA GLN A 98 -13.34 5.19 23.37
C GLN A 98 -14.49 4.16 23.37
N ARG A 99 -15.75 4.57 23.16
CA ARG A 99 -16.93 3.75 23.42
C ARG A 99 -17.50 2.98 22.21
N SER A 100 -16.93 3.14 21.01
CA SER A 100 -17.45 2.49 19.78
C SER A 100 -16.36 1.97 18.81
N ILE A 101 -15.12 1.76 19.31
CA ILE A 101 -13.94 1.74 18.44
C ILE A 101 -13.72 0.43 17.67
N LEU A 102 -14.00 -0.73 18.27
CA LEU A 102 -13.57 -2.02 17.68
C LEU A 102 -14.27 -2.32 16.35
N THR A 103 -15.60 -2.33 16.35
CA THR A 103 -16.40 -2.64 15.16
C THR A 103 -16.30 -1.55 14.10
N GLY A 104 -16.26 -0.28 14.53
CA GLY A 104 -16.13 0.87 13.62
C GLY A 104 -14.76 0.93 12.94
N ALA A 105 -13.68 0.66 13.68
CA ALA A 105 -12.32 0.69 13.14
C ALA A 105 -12.05 -0.46 12.17
N MET A 106 -12.52 -1.67 12.46
CA MET A 106 -12.40 -2.81 11.53
C MET A 106 -13.19 -2.59 10.24
N GLY A 107 -14.40 -2.02 10.33
CA GLY A 107 -15.15 -1.60 9.14
C GLY A 107 -14.46 -0.48 8.36
N THR A 108 -13.80 0.46 9.06
CA THR A 108 -13.02 1.53 8.44
C THR A 108 -11.80 0.99 7.69
N LEU A 109 -11.05 0.07 8.29
CA LEU A 109 -9.92 -0.60 7.63
C LEU A 109 -10.39 -1.42 6.42
N TYR A 110 -11.51 -2.14 6.53
CA TYR A 110 -12.10 -2.88 5.41
C TYR A 110 -12.44 -1.98 4.22
N ASN A 111 -13.16 -0.88 4.47
CA ASN A 111 -13.48 0.09 3.43
C ASN A 111 -12.21 0.73 2.86
N GLY A 112 -11.23 1.05 3.71
CA GLY A 112 -9.91 1.53 3.33
C GLY A 112 -9.21 0.62 2.33
N MET A 113 -9.13 -0.66 2.69
CA MET A 113 -8.54 -1.71 1.88
C MET A 113 -9.26 -1.89 0.53
N SER A 114 -10.58 -1.69 0.45
CA SER A 114 -11.30 -1.74 -0.83
C SER A 114 -10.86 -0.66 -1.82
N TYR A 115 -10.33 0.48 -1.35
CA TYR A 115 -9.77 1.51 -2.23
C TYR A 115 -8.48 1.05 -2.89
N PHE A 116 -7.70 0.17 -2.26
CA PHE A 116 -6.49 -0.40 -2.87
C PHE A 116 -6.82 -0.99 -4.23
N ALA A 117 -7.87 -1.81 -4.31
CA ALA A 117 -8.34 -2.45 -5.54
C ALA A 117 -8.59 -1.45 -6.69
N LYS A 118 -9.02 -0.22 -6.38
CA LYS A 118 -9.28 0.82 -7.39
C LYS A 118 -8.01 1.44 -7.97
N PHE A 119 -6.92 1.46 -7.20
CA PHE A 119 -5.63 1.98 -7.66
C PHE A 119 -4.78 0.95 -8.40
N THR A 120 -5.09 -0.34 -8.22
CA THR A 120 -4.28 -1.46 -8.68
C THR A 120 -4.94 -2.31 -9.78
N ASN A 121 -6.20 -2.02 -10.13
CA ASN A 121 -6.85 -2.52 -11.34
C ASN A 121 -6.36 -1.79 -12.58
#